data_AF-D2PK44-F1
#
_entry.id   AF-D2PK44-F1
#
_cell.length_a   1.000
_cell.length_b   1.000
_cell.length_c   1.000
_cell.angle_alpha   90.00
_cell.angle_beta   90.00
_cell.angle_gamma   90.00
#
_symmetry.space_group_name_H-M   'P 1'
#
loop_
_entity.id
_entity.type
_entity.pdbx_description
1 polymer ?
#
loop_
_entity_poly.entity_id
_entity_poly.type
_entity_poly.pdbx_seq_one_letter_code
_entity_poly.pdbx_strand_id
1 'polypeptide(L)'
;MSEILRVLKEPEKDVCDGSICYYPLAWQRGYKGVFYVFHLTPPKKVDITMWAISDFERRNKEAITIKYFRKFVATKMAELGIPLDIIDFIQGRKPTRVLTQHYVSLFGIAKEQYKKYAEWLRQTLT
;
A
#
# COMPACT_ATOMS: atom_id res chain seq x y z
N MET A 1 3.46 -5.55 -6.06
CA MET A 1 3.93 -4.75 -7.21
C MET A 1 2.86 -4.65 -8.28
N SER A 2 2.26 -5.79 -8.67
CA SER A 2 1.08 -5.88 -9.54
C SER A 2 -0.12 -5.06 -9.07
N GLU A 3 -0.24 -4.83 -7.77
CA GLU A 3 -1.37 -4.13 -7.15
C GLU A 3 -1.38 -2.65 -7.53
N ILE A 4 -0.20 -1.99 -7.57
CA ILE A 4 -0.07 -0.58 -7.95
C ILE A 4 -0.54 -0.39 -9.39
N LEU A 5 -0.11 -1.27 -10.32
CA LEU A 5 -0.52 -1.21 -11.71
C LEU A 5 -2.04 -1.40 -11.88
N ARG A 6 -2.67 -2.22 -11.02
CA ARG A 6 -4.14 -2.36 -11.03
C ARG A 6 -4.84 -1.07 -10.60
N VAL A 7 -4.40 -0.45 -9.50
CA VAL A 7 -4.95 0.81 -8.99
C VAL A 7 -4.81 1.92 -10.04
N LEU A 8 -3.64 2.02 -10.68
CA LEU A 8 -3.38 3.04 -11.69
C LEU A 8 -4.14 2.80 -13.01
N LYS A 9 -4.54 1.57 -13.31
CA LYS A 9 -5.31 1.25 -14.51
C LYS A 9 -6.78 1.67 -14.41
N GLU A 10 -7.36 1.54 -13.21
CA GLU A 10 -8.77 1.81 -12.90
C GLU A 10 -8.90 2.80 -11.71
N PRO A 11 -8.33 4.02 -11.80
CA PRO A 11 -8.28 4.96 -10.66
C PRO A 11 -9.66 5.40 -10.16
N GLU A 12 -10.72 5.24 -10.96
CA GLU A 12 -12.10 5.61 -10.62
C GLU A 12 -12.70 4.82 -9.44
N LYS A 13 -12.08 3.71 -9.03
CA LYS A 13 -12.51 2.91 -7.87
C LYS A 13 -11.83 3.34 -6.55
N ASP A 14 -10.98 4.36 -6.61
CA ASP A 14 -10.30 4.91 -5.44
C ASP A 14 -11.27 5.69 -4.53
N VAL A 15 -11.06 5.61 -3.21
CA VAL A 15 -11.90 6.27 -2.22
C VAL A 15 -11.04 7.17 -1.34
N CYS A 16 -11.38 8.46 -1.26
CA CYS A 16 -10.67 9.44 -0.43
C CYS A 16 -11.57 10.00 0.67
N ASP A 17 -11.04 10.15 1.88
CA ASP A 17 -11.78 10.62 3.06
C ASP A 17 -11.35 12.01 3.57
N GLY A 18 -10.65 12.78 2.73
CA GLY A 18 -10.09 14.10 3.06
C GLY A 18 -8.75 14.04 3.80
N SER A 19 -8.44 12.93 4.48
CA SER A 19 -7.15 12.73 5.16
C SER A 19 -6.24 11.77 4.42
N ILE A 20 -6.76 10.66 3.91
CA ILE A 20 -6.04 9.64 3.16
C ILE A 20 -6.97 9.04 2.11
N CYS A 21 -6.39 8.35 1.15
CA CYS A 21 -7.12 7.60 0.14
C CYS A 21 -6.80 6.11 0.26
N TYR A 22 -7.75 5.28 -0.16
CA TYR A 22 -7.60 3.84 -0.17
C TYR A 22 -8.34 3.21 -1.34
N TYR A 23 -7.72 2.20 -1.93
CA TYR A 23 -8.29 1.41 -3.01
C TYR A 23 -8.58 -0.02 -2.55
N PRO A 24 -9.85 -0.48 -2.56
CA PRO A 24 -10.19 -1.85 -2.20
C PRO A 24 -9.81 -2.83 -3.33
N LEU A 25 -8.96 -3.81 -3.02
CA LEU A 25 -8.60 -4.93 -3.88
C LEU A 25 -9.22 -6.22 -3.36
N ALA A 26 -10.11 -6.82 -4.15
CA ALA A 26 -10.57 -8.20 -3.92
C ALA A 26 -9.48 -9.18 -4.41
N TRP A 27 -8.91 -9.97 -3.49
CA TRP A 27 -7.83 -10.90 -3.83
C TRP A 27 -8.37 -12.26 -4.31
N GLN A 28 -7.75 -12.81 -5.37
CA GLN A 28 -8.13 -14.04 -6.07
C GLN A 28 -6.97 -15.07 -6.11
N ARG A 29 -6.27 -15.30 -5.00
CA ARG A 29 -5.38 -16.48 -4.87
C ARG A 29 -5.67 -17.22 -3.57
N GLY A 30 -6.48 -18.27 -3.67
CA GLY A 30 -6.71 -19.28 -2.64
C GLY A 30 -7.69 -18.93 -1.50
N TYR A 31 -8.15 -17.67 -1.38
CA TYR A 31 -9.15 -17.27 -0.36
C TYR A 31 -9.83 -15.93 -0.71
N LYS A 32 -11.07 -15.72 -0.28
CA LYS A 32 -11.83 -14.46 -0.41
C LYS A 32 -11.44 -13.48 0.69
N GLY A 33 -10.44 -12.62 0.44
CA GLY A 33 -10.06 -11.52 1.34
C GLY A 33 -10.03 -10.19 0.59
N VAL A 34 -10.44 -9.11 1.26
CA VAL A 34 -10.31 -7.74 0.74
C VAL A 34 -9.07 -7.10 1.37
N PHE A 35 -8.19 -6.55 0.55
CA PHE A 35 -7.06 -5.73 0.97
C PHE A 35 -7.25 -4.30 0.48
N TYR A 36 -6.47 -3.37 1.02
CA TYR A 36 -6.58 -1.96 0.70
C TYR A 36 -5.19 -1.42 0.32
N VAL A 37 -5.12 -0.66 -0.78
CA VAL A 37 -3.93 0.12 -1.11
C VAL A 37 -4.12 1.52 -0.56
N PHE A 38 -3.46 1.82 0.55
CA PHE A 38 -3.48 3.14 1.16
C PHE A 38 -2.47 4.09 0.49
N HIS A 39 -2.88 5.33 0.26
CA HIS A 39 -2.05 6.37 -0.34
C HIS A 39 -2.57 7.77 0.01
N LEU A 40 -1.80 8.81 -0.33
CA LEU A 40 -2.17 10.21 -0.10
C LEU A 40 -2.56 10.93 -1.39
N THR A 41 -1.93 10.55 -2.50
CA THR A 41 -2.02 11.27 -3.77
C THR A 41 -3.04 10.58 -4.66
N PRO A 42 -4.13 11.26 -5.06
CA PRO A 42 -5.13 10.69 -5.96
C PRO A 42 -4.48 10.09 -7.21
N PRO A 43 -4.78 8.82 -7.55
CA PRO A 43 -4.12 8.14 -8.65
C PRO A 43 -4.55 8.76 -9.98
N LYS A 44 -3.59 8.91 -10.89
CA LYS A 44 -3.86 9.24 -12.29
C LYS A 44 -3.85 7.96 -13.11
N LYS A 45 -4.65 7.92 -14.17
CA LYS A 45 -4.70 6.77 -15.07
C LYS A 45 -3.33 6.59 -15.73
N VAL A 46 -2.69 5.44 -15.47
CA VAL A 46 -1.42 5.05 -16.07
C VAL A 46 -1.55 3.59 -16.49
N ASP A 47 -1.44 3.33 -17.79
CA ASP A 47 -1.49 1.97 -18.35
C ASP A 47 -0.10 1.58 -18.84
N ILE A 48 0.66 0.94 -17.95
CA ILE A 48 1.98 0.38 -18.25
C ILE A 48 2.06 -1.05 -17.71
N THR A 49 2.94 -1.84 -18.33
CA THR A 49 3.23 -3.19 -17.85
C THR A 49 4.45 -3.19 -16.93
N MET A 50 4.65 -4.32 -16.24
CA MET A 50 5.87 -4.55 -15.44
C MET A 50 7.17 -4.42 -16.27
N TRP A 51 7.10 -4.59 -17.60
CA TRP A 51 8.26 -4.42 -18.47
C TRP A 51 8.79 -2.99 -18.47
N ALA A 52 7.91 -1.99 -18.42
CA ALA A 52 8.34 -0.59 -18.37
C ALA A 52 9.15 -0.31 -17.09
N ILE A 53 8.71 -0.86 -15.95
CA ILE A 53 9.42 -0.76 -14.67
C ILE A 53 10.77 -1.49 -14.76
N SER A 54 10.77 -2.72 -15.26
CA SER A 54 11.99 -3.52 -15.39
C SER A 54 13.02 -2.88 -16.32
N ASP A 55 12.57 -2.26 -17.42
CA ASP A 55 13.46 -1.57 -18.35
C ASP A 55 14.05 -0.29 -17.72
N PHE A 56 13.24 0.46 -16.96
CA PHE A 56 13.72 1.61 -16.19
C PHE A 56 14.80 1.21 -15.17
N GLU A 57 14.54 0.19 -14.36
CA GLU A 57 15.51 -0.31 -13.36
C GLU A 57 16.80 -0.82 -14.01
N ARG A 58 16.70 -1.47 -15.18
CA ARG A 58 17.85 -1.97 -15.94
C ARG A 58 18.74 -0.83 -16.47
N ARG A 59 18.13 0.26 -16.93
CA ARG A 59 18.85 1.42 -17.49
C ARG A 59 19.44 2.32 -16.42
N ASN A 60 18.83 2.39 -15.24
CA ASN A 60 19.22 3.29 -14.15
C ASN A 60 19.76 2.47 -12.96
N LYS A 61 21.01 2.05 -13.02
CA LYS A 61 21.62 1.17 -12.00
C LYS A 61 21.70 1.79 -10.60
N GLU A 62 21.70 3.12 -10.51
CA GLU A 62 21.68 3.85 -9.23
C GLU A 62 20.27 3.97 -8.64
N ALA A 63 19.23 3.71 -9.43
CA ALA A 63 17.86 3.73 -8.95
C ALA A 63 17.59 2.52 -8.05
N ILE A 64 16.95 2.79 -6.92
CA ILE A 64 16.52 1.74 -6.00
C ILE A 64 15.38 0.94 -6.65
N THR A 65 15.56 -0.38 -6.78
CA THR A 65 14.50 -1.23 -7.32
C THR A 65 13.24 -1.11 -6.48
N ILE A 66 12.09 -1.06 -7.14
CA ILE A 66 10.81 -0.70 -6.53
C ILE A 66 10.43 -1.66 -5.39
N LYS A 67 10.89 -2.92 -5.40
CA LYS A 67 10.64 -3.89 -4.32
C LYS A 67 11.21 -3.44 -2.97
N TYR A 68 12.26 -2.61 -2.96
CA TYR A 68 12.86 -2.09 -1.73
C TYR A 68 12.06 -0.93 -1.13
N PHE A 69 11.23 -0.22 -1.89
CA PHE A 69 10.29 0.75 -1.32
C PHE A 69 9.35 0.08 -0.31
N ARG A 70 8.95 -1.17 -0.56
CA ARG A 70 8.17 -1.95 0.42
C ARG A 70 8.92 -2.17 1.74
N LYS A 71 10.24 -2.40 1.69
CA LYS A 71 11.04 -2.55 2.91
C LYS A 71 11.16 -1.22 3.64
N PHE A 72 11.45 -0.15 2.91
CA PHE A 72 11.52 1.20 3.45
C PHE A 72 10.23 1.60 4.17
N VAL A 73 9.07 1.42 3.52
CA VAL A 73 7.75 1.72 4.10
C VAL A 73 7.53 0.91 5.38
N ALA A 74 7.84 -0.40 5.38
CA ALA A 74 7.69 -1.23 6.58
C ALA A 74 8.57 -0.75 7.74
N THR A 75 9.85 -0.47 7.47
CA THR A 75 10.79 0.03 8.48
C THR A 75 10.31 1.36 9.06
N LYS A 76 9.90 2.30 8.21
CA LYS A 76 9.41 3.62 8.66
C LYS A 76 8.12 3.50 9.48
N MET A 77 7.19 2.65 9.06
CA MET A 77 5.97 2.39 9.83
C MET A 77 6.27 1.78 11.22
N ALA A 78 7.26 0.87 11.30
CA ALA A 78 7.70 0.30 12.56
C ALA A 78 8.34 1.35 13.48
N GLU A 79 9.17 2.25 12.93
CA GLU A 79 9.73 3.39 13.68
C GLU A 79 8.65 4.33 14.24
N LEU A 80 7.53 4.49 13.52
CA LEU A 80 6.36 5.26 13.97
C LEU A 80 5.47 4.50 14.98
N GLY A 81 5.92 3.33 15.46
CA GLY A 81 5.22 2.52 16.45
C GLY A 81 3.96 1.83 15.90
N ILE A 82 3.85 1.64 14.59
CA ILE A 82 2.74 0.88 13.99
C ILE A 82 2.99 -0.63 14.22
N PRO A 83 2.01 -1.39 14.74
CA PRO A 83 2.18 -2.82 14.97
C PRO A 83 2.51 -3.60 13.69
N LEU A 84 3.41 -4.59 13.78
CA LEU A 84 3.90 -5.35 12.63
C LEU A 84 2.78 -6.09 11.86
N ASP A 85 1.77 -6.59 12.55
CA ASP A 85 0.61 -7.25 11.95
C ASP A 85 -0.27 -6.27 11.15
N ILE A 86 -0.35 -5.01 11.60
CA ILE A 86 -1.01 -3.94 10.85
C ILE A 86 -0.17 -3.51 9.64
N ILE A 87 1.16 -3.45 9.78
CA ILE A 87 2.07 -3.20 8.65
C ILE A 87 1.90 -4.29 7.59
N ASP A 88 1.89 -5.55 8.00
CA ASP A 88 1.65 -6.69 7.10
C ASP A 88 0.33 -6.52 6.35
N PHE A 89 -0.76 -6.16 7.05
CA PHE A 89 -2.05 -5.92 6.43
C PHE A 89 -2.05 -4.74 5.44
N ILE A 90 -1.48 -3.59 5.82
CA ILE A 90 -1.32 -2.41 4.95
C ILE A 90 -0.53 -2.77 3.68
N GLN A 91 0.46 -3.67 3.81
CA GLN A 91 1.24 -4.16 2.68
C GLN A 91 0.58 -5.28 1.88
N GLY A 92 -0.68 -5.61 2.15
CA GLY A 92 -1.40 -6.69 1.47
C GLY A 92 -0.83 -8.09 1.76
N ARG A 93 -0.16 -8.27 2.91
CA ARG A 93 0.25 -9.60 3.38
C ARG A 93 -0.87 -10.20 4.21
N LYS A 94 -0.96 -11.53 4.19
CA LYS A 94 -1.91 -12.26 5.01
C LYS A 94 -1.54 -12.09 6.49
N PRO A 95 -2.47 -11.66 7.37
CA PRO A 95 -2.24 -11.68 8.80
C PRO A 95 -1.91 -13.09 9.27
N THR A 96 -0.86 -13.23 10.07
CA THR A 96 -0.37 -14.52 10.58
C THR A 96 -1.12 -15.00 11.83
N ARG A 97 -1.81 -14.11 12.54
CA ARG A 97 -2.56 -14.41 13.78
C ARG A 97 -4.05 -14.60 13.50
N VAL A 98 -4.65 -15.60 14.13
CA VAL A 98 -6.08 -15.96 13.97
C VAL A 98 -7.01 -14.93 14.63
N LEU A 99 -6.58 -14.31 15.75
CA LEU A 99 -7.42 -13.37 16.51
C LEU A 99 -7.69 -12.01 15.82
N THR A 100 -6.92 -11.64 14.79
CA THR A 100 -7.12 -10.42 14.01
C THR A 100 -8.10 -10.58 12.82
N GLN A 101 -8.83 -11.71 12.76
CA GLN A 101 -9.70 -12.10 11.64
C GLN A 101 -10.99 -11.29 11.45
N HIS A 102 -11.36 -10.38 12.37
CA HIS A 102 -12.48 -9.49 12.10
C HIS A 102 -12.06 -8.41 11.10
N TYR A 103 -12.24 -8.68 9.80
CA TYR A 103 -11.89 -7.78 8.69
C TYR A 103 -12.44 -6.36 8.85
N VAL A 104 -13.62 -6.20 9.45
CA VAL A 104 -14.26 -4.89 9.70
C VAL A 104 -13.45 -4.07 10.71
N SER A 105 -12.89 -4.68 11.75
CA SER A 105 -12.03 -3.97 12.70
C SER A 105 -10.64 -3.72 12.11
N LEU A 106 -10.12 -4.64 11.30
CA LEU A 106 -8.77 -4.55 10.75
C LEU A 106 -8.60 -3.38 9.78
N PHE A 107 -9.59 -3.11 8.92
CA PHE A 107 -9.55 -1.94 8.04
C PHE A 107 -9.53 -0.63 8.83
N GLY A 108 -10.43 -0.48 9.82
CA GLY A 108 -10.49 0.73 10.65
C GLY A 108 -9.19 0.97 11.40
N ILE A 109 -8.63 -0.07 12.03
CA ILE A 109 -7.34 0.01 12.73
C ILE A 109 -6.22 0.37 11.76
N ALA A 110 -6.13 -0.29 10.60
CA ALA A 110 -5.10 -0.02 9.61
C ALA A 110 -5.19 1.40 9.06
N LYS A 111 -6.41 1.88 8.82
CA LYS A 111 -6.68 3.24 8.37
C LYS A 111 -6.18 4.28 9.38
N GLU A 112 -6.53 4.14 10.65
CA GLU A 112 -6.06 5.04 11.70
C GLU A 112 -4.53 4.97 11.89
N GLN A 113 -3.93 3.78 11.85
CA GLN A 113 -2.48 3.66 11.94
C GLN A 113 -1.77 4.25 10.71
N TYR A 114 -2.33 4.08 9.51
CA TYR A 114 -1.76 4.63 8.28
C TYR A 114 -1.72 6.17 8.30
N LYS A 115 -2.65 6.84 9.00
CA LYS A 115 -2.60 8.31 9.17
C LYS A 115 -1.30 8.79 9.79
N LYS A 116 -0.69 8.05 10.71
CA LYS A 116 0.64 8.38 11.29
C LYS A 116 1.71 8.42 10.21
N TYR A 117 1.71 7.42 9.32
CA TYR A 117 2.64 7.38 8.19
C TYR A 117 2.35 8.47 7.17
N ALA A 118 1.06 8.76 6.91
CA ALA A 118 0.65 9.84 6.02
C ALA A 118 1.05 11.23 6.54
N GLU A 119 0.92 11.48 7.84
CA GLU A 119 1.37 12.71 8.48
C GLU A 119 2.88 12.88 8.35
N TRP A 120 3.65 11.83 8.65
CA TRP A 120 5.10 11.84 8.45
C TRP A 120 5.49 12.13 6.98
N LEU A 121 4.79 11.51 6.02
CA LEU A 121 5.02 11.77 4.60
C LEU A 121 4.76 13.23 4.22
N ARG A 122 3.69 13.84 4.73
CA ARG A 122 3.37 15.26 4.47
C ARG A 122 4.45 16.19 5.00
N GLN A 123 4.99 15.92 6.18
CA GLN A 123 6.06 16.71 6.78
C GLN A 123 7.41 16.53 6.07
N THR A 124 7.62 15.41 5.37
CA THR A 124 8.89 15.07 4.72
C THR A 124 8.92 15.47 3.24
N LEU A 125 7.76 15.50 2.57
CA LEU A 125 7.64 15.82 1.14
C LEU A 125 7.34 17.30 0.87
N THR A 126 7.09 18.10 1.91
CA THR A 126 6.90 19.56 1.84
C THR A 126 8.13 20.25 2.41
#